data_AF-A0A7R7XE64-F1
#
_entry.id   AF-A0A7R7XE64-F1
#
_cell.length_a   1.000
_cell.length_b   1.000
_cell.length_c   1.000
_cell.angle_alpha   90.00
_cell.angle_beta   90.00
_cell.angle_gamma   90.00
#
_symmetry.space_group_name_H-M   'P 1'
#
loop_
_entity.id
_entity.type
_entity.pdbx_description
1 polymer ?
#
loop_
_entity_poly.entity_id
_entity_poly.type
_entity_poly.pdbx_seq_one_letter_code
_entity_poly.pdbx_strand_id
1 'polypeptide(L)'
;MSSGFTIVVFVTRKPGLSPAQFRDHWENTHVPLIRRLGGRSFPLSHTRHYLHRDETRSDYPISPLVGDPGDFTYDGFAIVSFASRDAFGEFLPVMTSPEVLEDEERFTDREKMKAVVLGDVRATA
;
A
#
# COMPACT_ATOMS: atom_id res chain seq x y z
N MET A 1 -8.87 -25.77 -5.77
CA MET A 1 -8.00 -24.84 -5.03
C MET A 1 -8.80 -23.56 -4.90
N SER A 2 -9.19 -23.13 -3.68
CA SER A 2 -9.85 -21.84 -3.54
C SER A 2 -8.86 -20.78 -4.00
N SER A 3 -9.21 -20.02 -5.04
CA SER A 3 -8.46 -18.83 -5.43
C SER A 3 -8.42 -17.90 -4.22
N GLY A 4 -7.22 -17.63 -3.69
CA GLY A 4 -7.05 -16.70 -2.57
C GLY A 4 -7.62 -15.32 -2.90
N PHE A 5 -7.91 -14.53 -1.87
CA PHE A 5 -8.43 -13.17 -2.05
C PHE A 5 -7.28 -12.18 -2.01
N THR A 6 -7.02 -11.49 -3.13
CA THR A 6 -5.90 -10.55 -3.24
C THR A 6 -6.42 -9.15 -3.57
N ILE A 7 -5.86 -8.16 -2.88
CA ILE A 7 -6.12 -6.74 -3.18
C ILE A 7 -4.80 -6.04 -3.54
N VAL A 8 -4.93 -4.96 -4.29
CA VAL A 8 -3.87 -3.96 -4.45
C VAL A 8 -4.33 -2.65 -3.82
N VAL A 9 -3.48 -2.05 -3.02
CA VAL A 9 -3.69 -0.73 -2.41
C VAL A 9 -2.64 0.22 -2.95
N PHE A 10 -3.05 1.26 -3.66
CA PHE A 10 -2.20 2.34 -4.15
C PHE A 10 -2.16 3.44 -3.10
N VAL A 11 -0.95 3.82 -2.68
CA VAL A 11 -0.72 4.75 -1.59
C VAL A 11 0.09 5.94 -2.09
N THR A 12 -0.49 7.12 -1.92
CA THR A 12 0.14 8.40 -2.21
C THR A 12 0.74 8.95 -0.91
N ARG A 13 1.99 9.42 -0.95
CA ARG A 13 2.63 10.00 0.23
C ARG A 13 1.98 11.33 0.60
N LYS A 14 1.96 11.64 1.89
CA LYS A 14 1.52 12.95 2.38
C LYS A 14 2.38 14.07 1.76
N PRO A 15 1.77 15.17 1.29
CA PRO A 15 2.53 16.33 0.82
C PRO A 15 3.53 16.82 1.87
N GLY A 16 4.75 17.15 1.42
CA GLY A 16 5.84 17.61 2.29
C GLY A 16 6.77 16.50 2.80
N LEU A 17 6.41 15.22 2.68
CA LEU A 17 7.32 14.12 2.99
C LEU A 17 8.20 13.77 1.79
N SER A 18 9.48 13.46 2.03
CA SER A 18 10.34 12.82 1.03
C SER A 18 9.92 11.35 0.78
N PRO A 19 10.29 10.75 -0.37
CA PRO A 19 10.07 9.33 -0.62
C PRO A 19 10.71 8.42 0.45
N ALA A 20 11.88 8.81 0.97
CA ALA A 20 12.56 8.08 2.04
C ALA A 20 11.77 8.10 3.35
N GLN A 21 11.27 9.26 3.78
CA GLN A 21 10.44 9.39 4.99
C GLN A 21 9.13 8.61 4.87
N PHE A 22 8.48 8.66 3.70
CA PHE A 22 7.29 7.88 3.41
C PHE A 22 7.54 6.37 3.55
N ARG A 23 8.61 5.88 2.92
CA ARG A 23 9.01 4.47 2.99
C ARG A 23 9.34 4.03 4.40
N ASP A 24 10.13 4.84 5.11
CA ASP A 24 10.53 4.58 6.49
C ASP A 24 9.32 4.48 7.42
N HIS A 25 8.38 5.42 7.34
CA HIS A 25 7.16 5.38 8.14
C HIS A 25 6.32 4.15 7.81
N TRP A 26 6.15 3.82 6.53
CA TRP A 26 5.37 2.65 6.13
C TRP A 26 5.99 1.35 6.67
N GLU A 27 7.29 1.15 6.51
CA GLU A 27 7.95 -0.11 6.87
C GLU A 27 8.22 -0.24 8.38
N ASN A 28 8.59 0.85 9.05
CA ASN A 28 9.06 0.82 10.44
C ASN A 28 8.00 1.26 11.47
N THR A 29 6.88 1.85 11.03
CA THR A 29 5.78 2.24 11.93
C THR A 29 4.47 1.56 11.54
N HIS A 30 4.00 1.80 10.31
CA HIS A 30 2.68 1.36 9.88
C HIS A 30 2.55 -0.17 9.77
N VAL A 31 3.48 -0.84 9.08
CA VAL A 31 3.45 -2.32 8.93
C VAL A 31 3.52 -3.03 10.29
N PRO A 32 4.42 -2.67 11.23
CA PRO A 32 4.41 -3.21 12.59
C PRO A 32 3.09 -2.99 13.33
N LEU A 33 2.49 -1.80 13.20
CA LEU A 33 1.20 -1.46 13.81
C LEU A 33 0.10 -2.39 13.31
N ILE A 34 -0.13 -2.46 11.99
CA ILE A 34 -1.20 -3.30 11.42
C ILE A 34 -0.94 -4.79 11.66
N ARG A 35 0.33 -5.21 11.78
CA ARG A 35 0.68 -6.59 12.14
C ARG A 35 0.33 -6.91 13.59
N ARG A 36 0.64 -6.00 14.51
CA ARG A 36 0.30 -6.14 15.94
C ARG A 36 -1.21 -6.20 16.15
N LEU A 37 -1.95 -5.28 15.52
CA LEU A 37 -3.42 -5.22 15.63
C LEU A 37 -4.10 -6.39 14.91
N GLY A 38 -3.56 -6.80 13.75
CA GLY A 38 -4.07 -7.91 12.95
C GLY A 38 -3.97 -9.26 13.63
N GLY A 39 -2.88 -9.51 14.37
CA GLY A 39 -2.65 -10.77 15.05
C GLY A 39 -2.88 -11.98 14.13
N ARG A 40 -3.86 -12.82 14.49
CA ARG A 40 -4.22 -14.03 13.72
C ARG A 40 -4.93 -13.73 12.40
N SER A 41 -5.56 -12.56 12.27
CA SER A 41 -6.25 -12.11 11.06
C SER A 41 -5.33 -11.35 10.11
N PHE A 42 -4.03 -11.21 10.42
CA PHE A 42 -3.07 -10.58 9.52
C PHE A 42 -3.02 -11.34 8.18
N PRO A 43 -2.91 -10.62 7.04
CA PRO A 43 -2.85 -11.24 5.72
C PRO A 43 -1.73 -12.29 5.57
N LEU A 44 -1.96 -13.26 4.68
CA LEU A 44 -0.97 -14.28 4.33
C LEU A 44 0.30 -13.66 3.76
N SER A 45 0.14 -12.62 2.94
CA SER A 45 1.24 -11.78 2.49
C SER A 45 0.79 -10.33 2.42
N HIS A 46 1.71 -9.44 2.74
CA HIS A 46 1.62 -8.04 2.39
C HIS A 46 2.96 -7.74 1.72
N THR A 47 2.96 -7.27 0.48
CA THR A 47 4.16 -6.96 -0.30
C THR A 47 4.05 -5.52 -0.75
N ARG A 48 5.06 -4.67 -0.53
CA ARG A 48 5.04 -3.25 -0.91
C ARG A 48 6.05 -3.00 -2.02
N HIS A 49 5.60 -2.28 -3.04
CA HIS A 49 6.41 -1.81 -4.16
C HIS A 49 6.39 -0.28 -4.15
N TYR A 50 7.53 0.32 -4.46
CA TYR A 50 7.70 1.77 -4.46
C TYR A 50 8.10 2.22 -5.85
N LEU A 51 7.47 3.28 -6.33
CA LEU A 51 7.86 3.85 -7.61
C LEU A 51 9.24 4.50 -7.46
N HIS A 52 10.07 4.34 -8.48
CA HIS A 52 11.39 4.97 -8.50
C HIS A 52 11.23 6.46 -8.78
N ARG A 53 11.72 7.29 -7.87
CA ARG A 53 11.69 8.76 -7.96
C ARG A 53 13.11 9.30 -7.94
N ASP A 54 13.35 10.36 -8.70
CA ASP A 54 14.64 11.04 -8.71
C ASP A 54 14.82 11.86 -7.41
N GLU A 55 15.62 11.34 -6.49
CA GLU A 55 15.92 11.98 -5.19
C GLU A 55 16.88 13.17 -5.30
N THR A 56 17.51 13.40 -6.45
CA THR A 56 18.40 14.56 -6.66
C THR A 56 17.62 15.84 -6.89
N ARG A 57 16.31 15.74 -7.16
CA ARG A 57 15.41 16.85 -7.39
C ARG A 57 14.44 17.06 -6.25
N SER A 58 14.15 18.33 -5.96
CA SER A 58 13.28 18.73 -4.85
C SER A 58 11.82 18.27 -5.00
N ASP A 59 11.35 18.04 -6.22
CA ASP A 59 9.99 17.61 -6.54
C ASP A 59 9.82 16.09 -6.69
N TYR A 60 10.92 15.32 -6.61
CA TYR A 60 10.93 13.85 -6.70
C TYR A 60 10.16 13.28 -7.91
N PRO A 61 10.47 13.71 -9.15
CA PRO A 61 9.72 13.29 -10.32
C PRO A 61 9.87 11.78 -10.58
N ILE A 62 8.88 11.21 -11.26
CA ILE A 62 8.95 9.87 -11.83
C ILE A 62 9.47 9.97 -13.27
N SER A 63 10.31 9.03 -13.66
CA SER A 63 10.71 8.81 -15.05
C SER A 63 10.04 7.52 -15.56
N PRO A 64 8.84 7.62 -16.16
CA PRO A 64 8.16 6.44 -16.65
C PRO A 64 8.90 5.88 -17.87
N LEU A 65 8.88 4.56 -18.02
CA LEU A 65 9.39 3.93 -19.24
C LEU A 65 8.52 4.25 -20.46
N VAL A 66 7.20 4.40 -20.25
CA VAL A 66 6.19 4.76 -21.25
C VAL A 66 5.06 5.54 -20.55
N GLY A 67 4.45 6.49 -21.24
CA GLY A 67 3.29 7.26 -20.76
C GLY A 67 3.65 8.59 -20.10
N ASP A 68 2.65 9.30 -19.62
CA ASP A 68 2.84 10.59 -18.95
C ASP A 68 3.21 10.40 -17.47
N PRO A 69 4.24 11.11 -16.95
CA PRO A 69 4.60 11.02 -15.54
C PRO A 69 3.45 11.37 -14.57
N GLY A 70 2.52 12.23 -14.99
CA GLY A 70 1.36 12.68 -14.21
C GLY A 70 0.32 11.60 -13.95
N ASP A 71 0.28 10.53 -14.75
CA ASP A 71 -0.63 9.40 -14.53
C ASP A 71 -0.24 8.57 -13.28
N PHE A 72 1.03 8.64 -12.88
CA PHE A 72 1.58 7.94 -11.72
C PHE A 72 1.35 8.73 -10.42
N THR A 73 0.07 8.85 -10.07
CA THR A 73 -0.45 9.66 -8.94
C THR A 73 -0.18 9.09 -7.53
N TYR A 74 0.57 8.00 -7.42
CA TYR A 74 0.89 7.30 -6.17
C TYR A 74 2.40 7.13 -6.00
N ASP A 75 2.85 6.82 -4.78
CA ASP A 75 4.28 6.68 -4.45
C ASP A 75 4.68 5.23 -4.21
N GLY A 76 3.73 4.41 -3.79
CA GLY A 76 3.88 2.97 -3.72
C GLY A 76 2.54 2.25 -3.83
N PHE A 77 2.60 0.94 -3.92
CA PHE A 77 1.42 0.10 -3.84
C PHE A 77 1.73 -1.18 -3.09
N ALA A 78 0.74 -1.70 -2.38
CA ALA A 78 0.82 -2.96 -1.68
C ALA A 78 -0.04 -4.02 -2.36
N ILE A 79 0.52 -5.21 -2.56
CA ILE A 79 -0.22 -6.42 -2.93
C ILE A 79 -0.43 -7.22 -1.65
N VAL A 80 -1.69 -7.43 -1.28
CA VAL A 80 -2.05 -8.07 0.00
C VAL A 80 -2.92 -9.29 -0.28
N SER A 81 -2.50 -10.46 0.18
CA SER A 81 -3.20 -11.73 -0.02
C SER A 81 -3.80 -12.26 1.27
N PHE A 82 -5.02 -12.78 1.17
CA PHE A 82 -5.80 -13.38 2.23
C PHE A 82 -6.24 -14.78 1.81
N ALA A 83 -6.52 -15.64 2.79
CA ALA A 83 -7.01 -16.99 2.53
C ALA A 83 -8.36 -17.00 1.81
N SER A 84 -9.21 -16.00 2.10
CA SER A 84 -10.54 -15.85 1.51
C SER A 84 -11.03 -14.40 1.63
N ARG A 85 -12.17 -14.09 1.01
CA ARG A 85 -12.86 -12.80 1.19
C ARG A 85 -13.32 -12.59 2.64
N ASP A 86 -13.69 -13.67 3.33
CA ASP A 86 -14.11 -13.61 4.73
C ASP A 86 -12.92 -13.25 5.63
N ALA A 87 -11.75 -13.83 5.38
CA ALA A 87 -10.52 -13.46 6.09
C ALA A 87 -10.13 -11.99 5.87
N PHE A 88 -10.36 -11.44 4.67
CA PHE A 88 -10.24 -10.00 4.44
C PHE A 88 -11.27 -9.21 5.25
N GLY A 89 -12.52 -9.68 5.32
CA GLY A 89 -13.58 -9.08 6.12
C GLY A 89 -13.24 -9.03 7.62
N GLU A 90 -12.56 -10.05 8.15
CA GLU A 90 -12.07 -10.06 9.54
C GLU A 90 -10.93 -9.07 9.79
N PHE A 91 -10.10 -8.79 8.78
CA PHE A 91 -8.99 -7.84 8.88
C PHE A 91 -9.41 -6.39 8.61
N LEU A 92 -10.51 -6.17 7.88
CA LEU A 92 -10.98 -4.84 7.52
C LEU A 92 -11.17 -3.89 8.73
N PRO A 93 -11.73 -4.32 9.88
CA PRO A 93 -11.83 -3.47 11.06
C PRO A 93 -10.49 -3.00 11.61
N VAL A 94 -9.40 -3.75 11.41
CA VAL A 94 -8.04 -3.32 11.78
C VAL A 94 -7.59 -2.18 10.86
N MET A 95 -7.74 -2.36 9.54
CA MET A 95 -7.36 -1.36 8.53
C MET A 95 -8.12 -0.04 8.72
N THR A 96 -9.36 -0.09 9.21
CA THR A 96 -10.19 1.09 9.46
C THR A 96 -10.23 1.52 10.93
N SER A 97 -9.38 0.94 11.79
CA SER A 97 -9.36 1.28 13.20
C SER A 97 -8.85 2.71 13.41
N PRO A 98 -9.31 3.46 14.43
CA PRO A 98 -8.85 4.82 14.68
C PRO A 98 -7.31 4.94 14.77
N GLU A 99 -6.64 3.99 15.41
CA GLU A 99 -5.18 3.99 15.53
C GLU A 99 -4.49 3.90 14.16
N VAL A 100 -5.02 3.07 13.24
CA VAL A 100 -4.48 2.95 11.88
C VAL A 100 -4.81 4.18 11.04
N LEU A 101 -6.02 4.73 11.15
CA LEU A 101 -6.38 5.95 10.42
C LEU A 101 -5.53 7.14 10.86
N GLU A 102 -5.32 7.31 12.17
CA GLU A 102 -4.44 8.35 12.71
C GLU A 102 -2.98 8.16 12.29
N ASP A 103 -2.51 6.93 12.18
CA ASP A 103 -1.18 6.62 11.65
C ASP A 103 -1.08 6.95 10.15
N GLU A 104 -2.05 6.54 9.33
CA GLU A 104 -2.11 6.84 7.90
C GLU A 104 -2.10 8.35 7.62
N GLU A 105 -2.78 9.16 8.43
CA GLU A 105 -2.76 10.62 8.32
C GLU A 105 -1.36 11.22 8.48
N ARG A 106 -0.41 10.51 9.10
CA ARG A 106 0.96 11.01 9.29
C ARG A 106 1.80 10.90 8.04
N PHE A 107 1.55 9.91 7.18
CA PHE A 107 2.44 9.59 6.05
C PHE A 107 1.77 9.45 4.69
N THR A 108 0.45 9.39 4.62
CA THR A 108 -0.31 9.24 3.37
C THR A 108 -1.19 10.45 3.06
N ASP A 109 -1.56 10.60 1.79
CA ASP A 109 -2.69 11.42 1.34
C ASP A 109 -3.90 10.50 1.16
N ARG A 110 -4.74 10.39 2.20
CA ARG A 110 -5.81 9.40 2.26
C ARG A 110 -6.93 9.65 1.25
N GLU A 111 -7.14 10.89 0.82
CA GLU A 111 -8.11 11.21 -0.23
C GLU A 111 -7.71 10.64 -1.59
N LYS A 112 -6.41 10.38 -1.80
CA LYS A 112 -5.87 9.81 -3.04
C LYS A 112 -5.63 8.31 -2.97
N MET A 113 -5.82 7.70 -1.80
CA MET A 113 -5.67 6.26 -1.61
C MET A 113 -6.73 5.50 -2.42
N LYS A 114 -6.30 4.45 -3.13
CA LYS A 114 -7.16 3.64 -3.99
C LYS A 114 -6.91 2.17 -3.69
N ALA A 115 -7.95 1.35 -3.68
CA ALA A 115 -7.80 -0.09 -3.52
C ALA A 115 -8.69 -0.85 -4.50
N VAL A 116 -8.23 -2.01 -4.97
CA VAL A 116 -8.97 -2.86 -5.91
C VAL A 116 -8.72 -4.34 -5.61
N VAL A 117 -9.73 -5.17 -5.83
CA VAL A 117 -9.61 -6.63 -5.78
C VAL A 117 -9.00 -7.12 -7.09
N LEU A 118 -7.99 -8.00 -7.02
CA LEU A 118 -7.44 -8.65 -8.20
C LEU A 118 -8.30 -9.85 -8.61
N GLY A 119 -8.57 -9.94 -9.91
CA GLY A 119 -9.22 -11.09 -10.53
C GLY A 119 -8.24 -12.21 -10.86
N ASP A 120 -8.45 -12.85 -12.01
CA ASP A 120 -7.63 -13.98 -12.47
C ASP A 120 -6.14 -13.63 -12.59
N VAL A 121 -5.29 -14.52 -12.08
CA VAL A 121 -3.83 -14.40 -12.19
C VAL A 121 -3.33 -15.34 -13.29
N ARG A 122 -2.55 -14.79 -14.23
CA ARG A 122 -1.80 -15.53 -15.26
C ARG A 122 -0.34 -15.10 -15.16
N ALA A 123 0.57 -16.07 -15.13
CA ALA A 123 2.01 -15.82 -15.07
C ALA A 123 2.71 -16.51 -16.23
N THR A 124 3.72 -15.85 -16.78
CA THR A 124 4.62 -16.36 -17.82
C THR A 124 6.05 -16.16 -17.33
N ALA A 125 6.92 -17.16 -17.52
CA ALA A 125 8.32 -17.12 -17.12
C ALA A 125 9.18 -16.32 -18.10
#